data_AF-K1TGY7-F1
#
_entry.id   AF-K1TGY7-F1
#
_cell.length_a   1.000
_cell.length_b   1.000
_cell.length_c   1.000
_cell.angle_alpha   90.00
_cell.angle_beta   90.00
_cell.angle_gamma   90.00
#
_symmetry.space_group_name_H-M   'P 1'
#
loop_
_entity.id
_entity.type
_entity.pdbx_description
1 polymer ?
#
loop_
_entity_poly.entity_id
_entity_poly.type
_entity_poly.pdbx_seq_one_letter_code
_entity_poly.pdbx_strand_id
1 'polypeptide(L)'
;MPYVLFVTTPYLITQLVGNINNFNVIYFLTGGTPATLDYYQAGKTDLLVTWLYKLTVNSRDYSYAATIGILVFIICSLLSLITFRRSASYKNEEAFQ
;
A
#
# COMPACT_ATOMS: atom_id res chain seq x y z
N MET A 1 25.00 6.28 16.42
CA MET A 1 23.63 6.27 15.83
C MET A 1 23.49 5.78 14.38
N PRO A 2 24.53 5.53 13.55
CA PRO A 2 24.31 4.97 12.20
C PRO A 2 23.96 3.46 12.18
N TYR A 3 24.45 2.70 13.16
CA TYR A 3 24.17 1.26 13.26
C TYR A 3 22.70 0.97 13.59
N VAL A 4 22.06 1.80 14.44
CA VAL A 4 20.65 1.67 14.79
C VAL A 4 19.78 1.85 13.54
N LEU A 5 20.06 2.86 12.72
CA LEU A 5 19.35 3.07 11.46
C LEU A 5 19.52 1.89 10.49
N PHE A 6 20.72 1.32 10.36
CA PHE A 6 20.96 0.16 9.48
C PHE A 6 20.17 -1.08 9.94
N VAL A 7 20.13 -1.36 11.25
CA VAL A 7 19.39 -2.49 11.83
C VAL A 7 17.88 -2.26 11.80
N THR A 8 17.41 -1.02 11.99
CA THR A 8 15.97 -0.70 11.96
C THR A 8 15.44 -0.40 10.56
N THR A 9 16.29 -0.23 9.54
CA THR A 9 15.87 0.02 8.15
C THR A 9 14.85 -1.01 7.65
N PRO A 10 15.05 -2.34 7.76
CA PRO A 10 14.04 -3.31 7.35
C PRO A 10 12.71 -3.13 8.11
N TYR A 11 12.78 -2.85 9.42
CA TYR A 11 11.59 -2.59 10.24
C TYR A 11 10.83 -1.33 9.78
N LEU A 12 11.55 -0.24 9.48
CA LEU A 12 10.97 1.00 8.99
C LEU A 12 10.30 0.82 7.62
N ILE A 13 10.90 0.02 6.73
CA ILE A 13 10.31 -0.30 5.41
C ILE A 13 9.01 -1.09 5.60
N THR A 14 9.02 -2.15 6.41
CA THR A 14 7.82 -2.94 6.71
C THR A 14 6.73 -2.06 7.33
N GLN A 15 7.10 -1.17 8.26
CA GLN A 15 6.14 -0.30 8.92
C GLN A 15 5.56 0.75 7.97
N LEU A 16 6.36 1.32 7.07
CA LEU A 16 5.89 2.23 6.03
C LEU A 16 4.91 1.54 5.08
N VAL A 17 5.25 0.35 4.58
CA VAL A 17 4.38 -0.45 3.71
C VAL A 17 3.07 -0.82 4.42
N GLY A 18 3.14 -1.15 5.71
CA GLY A 18 1.95 -1.41 6.54
C GLY A 18 1.05 -0.20 6.69
N ASN A 19 1.61 1.00 6.86
CA ASN A 19 0.83 2.25 6.95
C ASN A 19 0.18 2.63 5.62
N ILE A 20 0.86 2.43 4.47
CA ILE A 20 0.32 2.72 3.13
C ILE A 20 -0.89 1.83 2.79
N ASN A 21 -0.99 0.64 3.38
CA ASN A 21 -2.09 -0.30 3.15
C ASN A 21 -3.07 -0.41 4.35
N ASN A 22 -3.05 0.57 5.27
CA ASN A 22 -3.85 0.49 6.49
C ASN A 22 -5.33 0.80 6.26
N PHE A 23 -6.04 -0.18 5.70
CA PHE A 23 -7.46 -0.10 5.37
C PHE A 23 -8.33 0.23 6.60
N ASN A 24 -8.09 -0.45 7.72
CA ASN A 24 -8.94 -0.37 8.91
C ASN A 24 -8.97 1.05 9.50
N VAL A 25 -7.82 1.70 9.61
CA VAL A 25 -7.71 3.04 10.20
C VAL A 25 -8.51 4.05 9.37
N ILE A 26 -8.30 4.09 8.05
CA ILE A 26 -8.98 5.05 7.18
C ILE A 26 -10.47 4.74 7.04
N TYR A 27 -10.84 3.46 6.95
CA TYR A 27 -12.25 3.07 6.82
C TYR A 27 -13.06 3.39 8.08
N PHE A 28 -12.53 3.10 9.28
CA PHE A 28 -13.27 3.29 10.53
C PHE A 28 -13.17 4.70 11.12
N LEU A 29 -12.03 5.41 10.96
CA LEU A 29 -11.84 6.72 11.62
C LEU A 29 -12.28 7.90 10.76
N THR A 30 -11.98 7.87 9.45
CA THR A 30 -12.30 9.00 8.56
C THR A 30 -13.34 8.63 7.51
N GLY A 31 -13.56 7.34 7.25
CA GLY A 31 -14.35 6.86 6.14
C GLY A 31 -13.89 7.46 4.80
N GLY A 32 -12.62 7.90 4.71
CA GLY A 32 -12.05 8.62 3.58
C GLY A 32 -12.63 10.00 3.29
N THR A 33 -13.12 10.73 4.29
CA THR A 33 -13.61 12.12 4.14
C THR A 33 -12.47 13.14 4.38
N PRO A 34 -12.55 14.40 3.87
CA PRO A 34 -13.65 15.01 3.11
C PRO A 34 -13.75 14.47 1.69
N ALA A 35 -14.99 14.27 1.24
CA ALA A 35 -15.28 13.95 -0.15
C ALA A 35 -14.95 15.15 -1.04
N THR A 36 -14.40 14.88 -2.22
CA THR A 36 -14.01 15.92 -3.18
C THR A 36 -14.60 15.62 -4.53
N LEU A 37 -15.02 16.66 -5.25
CA LEU A 37 -15.35 16.52 -6.68
C LEU A 37 -14.10 16.35 -7.56
N ASP A 38 -12.91 16.69 -7.04
CA ASP A 38 -11.64 16.56 -7.76
C ASP A 38 -11.28 15.10 -8.09
N TYR A 39 -11.84 14.13 -7.34
CA TYR A 39 -11.55 12.71 -7.50
C TYR A 39 -12.84 11.92 -7.76
N TYR A 40 -12.78 10.92 -8.65
CA TYR A 40 -13.93 10.07 -8.96
C TYR A 40 -14.31 9.20 -7.77
N GLN A 41 -15.32 9.62 -7.01
CA GLN A 41 -15.85 8.88 -5.86
C GLN A 41 -14.79 8.51 -4.80
N ALA A 42 -13.74 9.32 -4.69
CA ALA A 42 -12.69 9.23 -3.68
C ALA A 42 -12.73 10.50 -2.80
N GLY A 43 -12.28 10.41 -1.56
CA GLY A 43 -12.00 11.59 -0.74
C GLY A 43 -10.51 11.81 -0.52
N LYS A 44 -10.15 12.99 0.02
CA LYS A 44 -8.76 13.43 0.15
C LYS A 44 -7.87 12.55 1.03
N THR A 45 -8.49 11.76 1.91
CA THR A 45 -7.79 10.89 2.85
C THR A 45 -7.88 9.41 2.46
N ASP A 46 -8.48 9.08 1.32
CA ASP A 46 -8.58 7.70 0.88
C ASP A 46 -7.23 7.14 0.44
N LEU A 47 -6.93 5.95 0.94
CA LEU A 47 -5.90 5.10 0.38
C LEU A 47 -6.44 4.41 -0.86
N LEU A 48 -5.55 3.96 -1.73
CA LEU A 48 -5.91 3.25 -2.95
C LEU A 48 -6.78 2.01 -2.66
N VAL A 49 -6.50 1.33 -1.54
CA VAL A 49 -7.29 0.19 -1.04
C VAL A 49 -8.68 0.62 -0.53
N THR A 50 -8.80 1.76 0.19
CA THR A 50 -10.10 2.22 0.70
C THR A 50 -10.99 2.79 -0.39
N TRP A 51 -10.40 3.44 -1.39
CA TRP A 51 -11.11 3.92 -2.57
C TRP A 51 -11.68 2.76 -3.41
N LEU A 52 -10.88 1.72 -3.69
CA LEU A 52 -11.35 0.52 -4.38
C LEU A 52 -12.53 -0.15 -3.68
N TYR A 53 -12.49 -0.20 -2.35
CA TYR A 53 -13.60 -0.71 -1.53
C TYR A 53 -14.85 0.16 -1.66
N LYS A 54 -14.73 1.48 -1.61
CA LYS A 54 -15.88 2.39 -1.80
C LYS A 54 -16.48 2.24 -3.20
N LEU A 55 -15.66 2.10 -4.23
CA LEU A 55 -16.12 1.97 -5.61
C LEU A 55 -16.91 0.66 -5.83
N THR A 56 -16.49 -0.43 -5.18
CA THR A 56 -17.23 -1.70 -5.19
C THR A 56 -18.52 -1.64 -4.37
N VAL A 57 -18.47 -1.13 -3.15
CA VAL A 57 -19.57 -1.26 -2.18
C VAL A 57 -20.59 -0.13 -2.28
N ASN A 58 -20.16 1.11 -2.44
CA ASN A 58 -21.06 2.27 -2.44
C ASN A 58 -21.59 2.57 -3.85
N SER A 59 -20.70 2.53 -4.85
CA SER A 59 -21.05 2.89 -6.22
C SER A 59 -21.55 1.72 -7.06
N ARG A 60 -21.33 0.48 -6.59
CA ARG A 60 -21.65 -0.77 -7.31
C ARG A 60 -20.98 -0.86 -8.69
N ASP A 61 -19.89 -0.13 -8.88
CA ASP A 61 -19.12 -0.07 -10.13
C ASP A 61 -18.10 -1.21 -10.17
N TYR A 62 -18.60 -2.46 -10.17
CA TYR A 62 -17.77 -3.66 -10.06
C TYR A 62 -16.76 -3.79 -11.21
N SER A 63 -17.14 -3.42 -12.44
CA SER A 63 -16.25 -3.48 -13.61
C SER A 63 -15.06 -2.53 -13.49
N TYR A 64 -15.29 -1.31 -13.00
CA TYR A 64 -14.22 -0.34 -12.77
C TYR A 64 -13.32 -0.77 -11.61
N ALA A 65 -13.92 -1.19 -10.50
CA ALA A 65 -13.17 -1.62 -9.33
C ALA A 65 -12.34 -2.88 -9.58
N ALA A 66 -12.87 -3.86 -10.34
CA ALA A 66 -12.13 -5.05 -10.72
C ALA A 66 -10.93 -4.73 -11.63
N THR A 67 -11.12 -3.86 -12.62
CA THR A 67 -10.05 -3.45 -13.54
C THR A 67 -8.92 -2.73 -12.80
N ILE A 68 -9.25 -1.75 -11.95
CA ILE A 68 -8.26 -1.02 -11.17
C ILE A 68 -7.61 -1.95 -10.14
N GLY A 69 -8.37 -2.85 -9.51
CA GLY A 69 -7.84 -3.85 -8.57
C GLY A 69 -6.78 -4.77 -9.20
N ILE A 70 -7.02 -5.25 -10.43
CA ILE A 70 -6.05 -6.07 -11.16
C ILE A 70 -4.78 -5.26 -11.50
N LEU A 71 -4.91 -4.01 -11.95
CA LEU A 71 -3.77 -3.14 -12.23
C LEU A 71 -2.92 -2.90 -10.98
N VAL A 72 -3.56 -2.63 -9.85
CA VAL A 72 -2.89 -2.43 -8.56
C VAL A 72 -2.20 -3.71 -8.09
N PHE A 73 -2.83 -4.87 -8.26
CA PHE A 73 -2.21 -6.15 -7.97
C PHE A 73 -0.92 -6.37 -8.78
N ILE A 74 -0.94 -6.08 -10.09
CA ILE A 74 0.25 -6.19 -10.94
C ILE A 74 1.36 -5.26 -10.45
N ILE A 75 1.04 -3.99 -10.17
CA ILE A 75 2.01 -3.00 -9.69
C ILE A 75 2.58 -3.43 -8.33
N CYS A 76 1.73 -3.80 -7.37
CA CYS A 76 2.15 -4.26 -6.06
C CYS A 76 2.97 -5.55 -6.14
N SER A 77 2.62 -6.49 -7.00
CA SER A 77 3.37 -7.74 -7.22
C SER A 77 4.75 -7.44 -7.79
N LEU A 78 4.87 -6.57 -8.80
CA LEU A 78 6.15 -6.17 -9.38
C LEU A 78 7.02 -5.41 -8.36
N LEU A 79 6.44 -4.45 -7.63
CA LEU A 79 7.16 -3.70 -6.59
C LEU A 79 7.59 -4.61 -5.44
N SER A 80 6.74 -5.54 -5.03
CA SER A 80 7.08 -6.53 -4.00
C SER A 80 8.18 -7.46 -4.48
N LEU A 81 8.13 -7.92 -5.73
CA LEU A 81 9.18 -8.76 -6.32
C LEU A 81 10.52 -8.02 -6.42
N ILE A 82 10.51 -6.76 -6.87
CA ILE A 82 11.72 -5.92 -6.97
C ILE A 82 12.27 -5.63 -5.58
N THR A 83 11.41 -5.25 -4.64
CA THR A 83 11.80 -4.97 -3.25
C THR A 83 12.34 -6.25 -2.60
N PHE A 84 11.68 -7.39 -2.76
CA PHE A 84 12.14 -8.68 -2.24
C PHE A 84 13.52 -9.06 -2.81
N ARG A 85 13.72 -8.88 -4.13
CA ARG A 85 15.02 -9.08 -4.78
C ARG A 85 16.09 -8.10 -4.30
N ARG A 86 15.72 -6.85 -3.98
CA ARG A 86 16.67 -5.81 -3.52
C ARG A 86 16.93 -5.83 -2.01
N SER A 87 16.00 -6.32 -1.19
CA SER A 87 16.01 -6.04 0.25
C SER A 87 16.74 -7.06 1.11
N ALA A 88 16.74 -8.38 0.83
CA ALA A 88 17.34 -9.29 1.82
C ALA A 88 17.64 -10.73 1.37
N SER A 89 17.41 -11.14 0.12
CA SER A 89 17.66 -12.55 -0.27
C SER A 89 18.93 -12.79 -1.08
N TYR A 90 19.61 -11.76 -1.58
CA TYR A 90 20.85 -11.93 -2.36
C TYR A 90 22.10 -11.31 -1.71
N LYS A 91 21.94 -10.49 -0.66
CA LYS A 91 23.07 -9.82 0.00
C LYS A 91 23.41 -10.39 1.39
N ASN A 92 22.63 -11.35 1.87
CA ASN A 92 22.80 -11.96 3.18
C ASN A 92 23.56 -13.30 3.16
N GLU A 93 23.99 -13.79 2.00
CA GLU A 93 24.96 -14.90 1.93
C GLU A 93 26.41 -14.42 2.05
N GLU A 94 26.69 -13.12 1.82
CA GLU A 94 28.07 -12.57 1.89
C GLU A 94 28.40 -11.87 3.21
N ALA A 95 27.44 -11.73 4.13
CA ALA A 95 27.66 -11.13 5.45
C ALA A 95 27.87 -12.16 6.58
N PHE A 96 27.87 -13.45 6.25
CA PHE A 96 28.12 -14.56 7.17
C PHE A 96 29.30 -15.46 6.75
N GLN A 97 30.21 -14.95 5.89
CA GLN A 97 31.58 -15.47 5.80
C GLN A 97 32.54 -14.63 6.63
#